data_AF-B0SJJ4-F1
#
_entry.id   AF-B0SJJ4-F1
#
_cell.length_a   1.000
_cell.length_b   1.000
_cell.length_c   1.000
_cell.angle_alpha   90.00
_cell.angle_beta   90.00
_cell.angle_gamma   90.00
#
_symmetry.space_group_name_H-M   'P 1'
#
loop_
_entity.id
_entity.type
_entity.pdbx_description
1 polymer ?
#
loop_
_entity_poly.entity_id
_entity_poly.type
_entity_poly.pdbx_seq_one_letter_code
_entity_poly.pdbx_strand_id
1 'polypeptide(L)'
;MKQFTYSFILFTFLVPNLLFGETTKQKTLSDYEPILRNAITQFETVFKSSPKKHDLVEQKVNFMMGQAIKGEITFLIDMNANQDLSAMGFVDFYNENKKPAIVIGTYFLDLFDKNPSIFYSALVHEFTHAYDFFNSQRYFLFYKNNRIVKALFEADAYAIESLFIQNYLVTQKIRLTKFESFLIDDFEKTGMSKIILINQIASLPLLHSFLDIRDSKDSIETKVNSLNQIGQNLIAKYDSIPSLKEQEIKMEILAFYFTYRVLLDQLVYDIEQKESEEIINPETFTLEKYPNLLQTQKEITQKIKIYEKEFEDYIIKENLRIRTEI
;
A
#
# COMPACT_ATOMS: atom_id res chain seq x y z
N MET A 1 -15.88 -1.65 -34.76
CA MET A 1 -14.96 -2.76 -34.40
C MET A 1 -15.16 -3.06 -32.92
N LYS A 2 -15.37 -4.34 -32.59
CA LYS A 2 -15.93 -4.79 -31.31
C LYS A 2 -14.94 -4.59 -30.16
N GLN A 3 -15.39 -3.90 -29.11
CA GLN A 3 -14.72 -3.76 -27.82
C GLN A 3 -14.69 -5.13 -27.11
N PHE A 4 -13.51 -5.57 -26.68
CA PHE A 4 -13.36 -6.70 -25.78
C PHE A 4 -13.38 -6.18 -24.34
N THR A 5 -14.52 -6.37 -23.68
CA THR A 5 -14.67 -6.20 -22.24
C THR A 5 -14.16 -7.47 -21.57
N TYR A 6 -13.03 -7.41 -20.85
CA TYR A 6 -12.56 -8.51 -20.03
C TYR A 6 -13.27 -8.45 -18.67
N SER A 7 -14.35 -9.22 -18.52
CA SER A 7 -14.90 -9.57 -17.21
C SER A 7 -14.03 -10.66 -16.59
N PHE A 8 -13.30 -10.32 -15.53
CA PHE A 8 -12.62 -11.31 -14.69
C PHE A 8 -13.68 -12.08 -13.90
N ILE A 9 -13.86 -13.35 -14.25
CA ILE A 9 -14.75 -14.29 -13.54
C ILE A 9 -14.02 -14.73 -12.27
N LEU A 10 -14.51 -14.25 -11.12
CA LEU A 10 -14.11 -14.71 -9.79
C LEU A 10 -14.63 -16.16 -9.62
N PHE A 11 -13.76 -17.15 -9.66
CA PHE A 11 -14.11 -18.53 -9.32
C PHE A 11 -14.25 -18.66 -7.80
N THR A 12 -15.48 -18.54 -7.30
CA THR A 12 -15.85 -18.99 -5.95
C THR A 12 -15.96 -20.51 -5.96
N PHE A 13 -14.99 -21.20 -5.35
CA PHE A 13 -15.17 -22.61 -4.99
C PHE A 13 -16.17 -22.72 -3.83
N LEU A 14 -17.39 -23.13 -4.16
CA LEU A 14 -18.39 -23.63 -3.22
C LEU A 14 -17.99 -25.04 -2.78
N VAL A 15 -17.58 -25.20 -1.52
CA VAL A 15 -17.65 -26.50 -0.83
C VAL A 15 -18.74 -26.39 0.23
N PRO A 16 -19.78 -27.24 0.22
CA PRO A 16 -20.85 -27.21 1.20
C PRO A 16 -20.39 -27.92 2.47
N ASN A 17 -19.94 -27.17 3.47
CA ASN A 17 -19.87 -27.69 4.83
C ASN A 17 -21.20 -27.44 5.53
N LEU A 18 -21.93 -28.54 5.74
CA LEU A 18 -22.98 -28.66 6.75
C LEU A 18 -22.45 -28.14 8.10
N LEU A 19 -23.03 -27.04 8.60
CA LEU A 19 -22.87 -26.62 9.98
C LEU A 19 -24.24 -26.44 10.60
N PHE A 20 -24.44 -27.16 11.69
CA PHE A 20 -25.55 -27.06 12.62
C PHE A 20 -25.76 -25.59 13.02
N GLY A 21 -26.99 -25.12 12.88
CA GLY A 21 -27.39 -23.79 13.31
C GLY A 21 -27.41 -23.67 14.83
N GLU A 22 -26.33 -23.17 15.40
CA GLU A 22 -26.47 -22.19 16.47
C GLU A 22 -26.77 -20.86 15.77
N THR A 23 -27.93 -20.28 16.04
CA THR A 23 -28.24 -18.90 15.67
C THR A 23 -27.35 -17.97 16.47
N THR A 24 -26.09 -17.82 16.05
CA THR A 24 -25.21 -16.76 16.51
C THR A 24 -25.91 -15.44 16.18
N LYS A 25 -26.37 -14.76 17.24
CA LYS A 25 -26.95 -13.43 17.11
C LYS A 25 -25.94 -12.55 16.37
N GLN A 26 -26.31 -12.08 15.18
CA GLN A 26 -25.47 -11.18 14.40
C GLN A 26 -25.22 -9.91 15.23
N LYS A 27 -23.95 -9.60 15.50
CA LYS A 27 -23.56 -8.39 16.21
C LYS A 27 -24.02 -7.15 15.43
N THR A 28 -24.49 -6.16 16.16
CA THR A 28 -24.96 -4.87 15.66
C THR A 28 -23.92 -3.77 15.93
N LEU A 29 -24.12 -2.58 15.36
CA LEU A 29 -23.22 -1.43 15.60
C LEU A 29 -23.04 -1.14 17.10
N SER A 30 -24.13 -1.18 17.89
CA SER A 30 -24.08 -0.95 19.34
C SER A 30 -23.28 -2.01 20.10
N ASP A 31 -23.09 -3.21 19.54
CA ASP A 31 -22.25 -4.24 20.13
C ASP A 31 -20.75 -3.95 19.88
N TYR A 32 -20.41 -3.25 18.78
CA TYR A 32 -19.03 -2.95 18.39
C TYR A 32 -18.51 -1.61 18.93
N GLU A 33 -19.37 -0.61 19.15
CA GLU A 33 -18.96 0.69 19.69
C GLU A 33 -18.17 0.59 21.01
N PRO A 34 -18.57 -0.23 22.01
CA PRO A 34 -17.79 -0.40 23.23
C PRO A 34 -16.43 -1.05 22.99
N ILE A 35 -16.35 -2.00 22.05
CA ILE A 35 -15.10 -2.68 21.67
C ILE A 35 -14.13 -1.66 21.08
N LEU A 36 -14.60 -0.83 20.14
CA LEU A 36 -13.79 0.22 19.55
C LEU A 36 -13.30 1.22 20.59
N ARG A 37 -14.17 1.70 21.49
CA ARG A 37 -13.77 2.63 22.57
C ARG A 37 -12.69 2.01 23.47
N ASN A 38 -12.86 0.74 23.83
CA ASN A 38 -11.86 0.00 24.61
C ASN A 38 -10.54 -0.13 23.83
N ALA A 39 -10.58 -0.48 22.55
CA ALA A 39 -9.41 -0.63 21.70
C ALA A 39 -8.60 0.67 21.57
N ILE A 40 -9.26 1.81 21.37
CA ILE A 40 -8.61 3.13 21.35
C ILE A 40 -8.02 3.49 22.73
N THR A 41 -8.73 3.19 23.81
CA THR A 41 -8.23 3.46 25.17
C THR A 41 -6.98 2.63 25.50
N GLN A 42 -6.98 1.36 25.12
CA GLN A 42 -5.81 0.49 25.32
C GLN A 42 -4.66 0.87 24.40
N PHE A 43 -4.94 1.25 23.14
CA PHE A 43 -3.94 1.82 22.24
C PHE A 43 -3.24 3.02 22.88
N GLU A 44 -4.01 3.99 23.39
CA GLU A 44 -3.46 5.18 24.04
C GLU A 44 -2.62 4.82 25.27
N THR A 45 -3.06 3.82 26.04
CA THR A 45 -2.33 3.31 27.19
C THR A 45 -0.98 2.74 26.75
N VAL A 46 -0.97 1.81 25.78
CA VAL A 46 0.24 1.19 25.21
C VAL A 46 1.19 2.25 24.65
N PHE A 47 0.66 3.21 23.90
CA PHE A 47 1.44 4.30 23.33
C PHE A 47 2.11 5.12 24.44
N LYS A 48 1.37 5.55 25.46
CA LYS A 48 1.87 6.39 26.56
C LYS A 48 2.82 5.65 27.50
N SER A 49 2.52 4.40 27.85
CA SER A 49 3.31 3.61 28.81
C SER A 49 4.59 3.01 28.23
N SER A 50 4.79 3.06 26.91
CA SER A 50 5.97 2.47 26.30
C SER A 50 7.29 3.01 26.89
N PRO A 51 8.23 2.14 27.27
CA PRO A 51 9.52 2.53 27.82
C PRO A 51 10.48 3.08 26.74
N LYS A 52 10.18 2.85 25.45
CA LYS A 52 10.87 3.49 24.33
C LYS A 52 9.89 4.36 23.55
N LYS A 53 10.43 5.43 22.97
CA LYS A 53 9.70 6.36 22.11
C LYS A 53 10.45 6.53 20.80
N HIS A 54 9.72 6.96 19.78
CA HIS A 54 10.27 7.29 18.48
C HIS A 54 9.61 8.56 17.98
N ASP A 55 10.41 9.58 17.71
CA ASP A 55 9.95 10.95 17.44
C ASP A 55 8.90 11.03 16.32
N LEU A 56 9.16 10.35 15.19
CA LEU A 56 8.21 10.36 14.06
C LEU A 56 6.87 9.70 14.39
N VAL A 57 6.89 8.66 15.22
CA VAL A 57 5.67 7.97 15.65
C VAL A 57 4.92 8.87 16.63
N GLU A 58 5.62 9.48 17.59
CA GLU A 58 5.01 10.40 18.54
C GLU A 58 4.38 11.61 17.85
N GLN A 59 5.06 12.20 16.88
CA GLN A 59 4.54 13.32 16.12
C GLN A 59 3.19 12.98 15.47
N LYS A 60 3.13 11.86 14.74
CA LYS A 60 1.93 11.45 14.00
C LYS A 60 0.80 11.05 14.94
N VAL A 61 1.08 10.20 15.93
CA VAL A 61 0.07 9.72 16.88
C VAL A 61 -0.48 10.87 17.73
N ASN A 62 0.37 11.72 18.30
CA ASN A 62 -0.11 12.84 19.13
C ASN A 62 -0.92 13.85 18.30
N PHE A 63 -0.48 14.15 17.07
CA PHE A 63 -1.23 15.02 16.18
C PHE A 63 -2.62 14.44 15.88
N MET A 64 -2.69 13.17 15.48
CA MET A 64 -3.95 12.53 15.10
C MET A 64 -4.90 12.35 16.28
N MET A 65 -4.40 11.97 17.46
CA MET A 65 -5.20 11.94 18.69
C MET A 65 -5.73 13.34 19.03
N GLY A 66 -4.91 14.39 18.84
CA GLY A 66 -5.34 15.78 18.99
C GLY A 66 -6.44 16.18 18.02
N GLN A 67 -6.37 15.75 16.75
CA GLN A 67 -7.42 15.99 15.76
C GLN A 67 -8.71 15.22 16.10
N ALA A 68 -8.63 14.01 16.63
CA ALA A 68 -9.78 13.24 17.08
C ALA A 68 -10.50 13.91 18.26
N ILE A 69 -9.74 14.43 19.24
CA ILE A 69 -10.30 15.16 20.40
C ILE A 69 -11.02 16.44 19.97
N LYS A 70 -10.48 17.17 18.98
CA LYS A 70 -11.14 18.34 18.40
C LYS A 70 -12.36 17.97 17.54
N GLY A 71 -12.54 16.68 17.24
CA GLY A 71 -13.57 16.18 16.35
C GLY A 71 -13.31 16.50 14.88
N GLU A 72 -12.07 16.77 14.47
CA GLU A 72 -11.69 17.04 13.07
C GLU A 72 -11.53 15.75 12.25
N ILE A 73 -11.34 14.62 12.92
CA ILE A 73 -11.41 13.28 12.34
C ILE A 73 -12.35 12.41 13.18
N THR A 74 -13.12 11.55 12.54
CA THR A 74 -14.05 10.63 13.22
C THR A 74 -13.61 9.18 13.10
N PHE A 75 -14.14 8.32 13.96
CA PHE A 75 -14.00 6.87 13.84
C PHE A 75 -15.35 6.28 13.43
N LEU A 76 -15.36 5.50 12.36
CA LEU A 76 -16.55 4.84 11.83
C LEU A 76 -16.37 3.33 11.85
N ILE A 77 -17.45 2.60 12.10
CA ILE A 77 -17.45 1.13 12.04
C ILE A 77 -18.08 0.70 10.72
N ASP A 78 -17.35 -0.08 9.91
CA ASP A 78 -17.90 -0.71 8.71
C ASP A 78 -18.40 -2.12 9.04
N MET A 79 -19.72 -2.29 9.07
CA MET A 79 -20.39 -3.55 9.35
C MET A 79 -20.24 -4.60 8.23
N ASN A 80 -19.78 -4.18 7.05
CA ASN A 80 -19.64 -5.05 5.87
C ASN A 80 -18.19 -5.47 5.61
N ALA A 81 -17.21 -4.78 6.17
CA ALA A 81 -15.79 -5.10 6.03
C ALA A 81 -15.38 -6.23 6.99
N ASN A 82 -15.61 -7.48 6.56
CA ASN A 82 -15.58 -8.66 7.43
C ASN A 82 -14.48 -9.68 7.13
N GLN A 83 -13.55 -9.44 6.20
CA GLN A 83 -12.74 -10.54 5.64
C GLN A 83 -11.21 -10.40 5.64
N ASP A 84 -10.61 -9.23 5.88
CA ASP A 84 -9.15 -9.15 5.93
C ASP A 84 -8.57 -7.89 6.64
N LEU A 85 -7.24 -7.80 6.63
CA LEU A 85 -6.49 -6.65 7.16
C LEU A 85 -6.62 -5.35 6.37
N SER A 86 -7.27 -5.34 5.20
CA SER A 86 -7.63 -4.09 4.52
C SER A 86 -8.89 -3.44 5.09
N ALA A 87 -9.51 -4.08 6.09
CA ALA A 87 -10.72 -3.60 6.73
C ALA A 87 -10.52 -2.39 7.65
N MET A 88 -9.31 -1.84 7.81
CA MET A 88 -9.09 -0.53 8.42
C MET A 88 -8.58 0.43 7.35
N GLY A 89 -9.11 1.64 7.29
CA GLY A 89 -8.74 2.59 6.26
C GLY A 89 -9.07 4.04 6.60
N PHE A 90 -8.20 4.95 6.18
CA PHE A 90 -8.45 6.38 6.19
C PHE A 90 -9.29 6.81 4.98
N VAL A 91 -10.35 7.57 5.23
CA VAL A 91 -11.23 8.14 4.21
C VAL A 91 -11.32 9.65 4.41
N ASP A 92 -10.91 10.43 3.41
CA ASP A 92 -10.89 11.89 3.50
C ASP A 92 -12.24 12.57 3.20
N PHE A 93 -13.19 11.83 2.61
CA PHE A 93 -14.45 12.35 2.05
C PHE A 93 -14.27 13.66 1.26
N TYR A 94 -13.19 13.75 0.46
CA TYR A 94 -12.89 14.94 -0.31
C TYR A 94 -14.03 15.31 -1.27
N ASN A 95 -14.42 16.58 -1.29
CA ASN A 95 -15.61 17.12 -1.98
C ASN A 95 -16.97 16.66 -1.44
N GLU A 96 -17.01 15.94 -0.31
CA GLU A 96 -18.25 15.70 0.42
C GLU A 96 -18.35 16.66 1.62
N ASN A 97 -19.57 16.99 2.04
CA ASN A 97 -19.80 17.76 3.26
C ASN A 97 -19.70 16.85 4.51
N LYS A 98 -18.60 16.12 4.63
CA LYS A 98 -18.32 15.16 5.71
C LYS A 98 -16.89 15.34 6.20
N LYS A 99 -16.69 15.05 7.48
CA LYS A 99 -15.35 15.04 8.09
C LYS A 99 -14.59 13.79 7.66
N PRO A 100 -13.26 13.86 7.51
CA PRO A 100 -12.44 12.68 7.29
C PRO A 100 -12.63 11.67 8.44
N ALA A 101 -12.43 10.39 8.15
CA ALA A 101 -12.65 9.31 9.10
C ALA A 101 -11.58 8.22 9.01
N ILE A 102 -11.34 7.56 10.15
CA ILE A 102 -10.74 6.23 10.20
C ILE A 102 -11.90 5.24 10.25
N VAL A 103 -12.06 4.47 9.19
CA VAL A 103 -13.06 3.42 9.06
C VAL A 103 -12.46 2.12 9.55
N ILE A 104 -13.18 1.42 10.43
CA ILE A 104 -12.73 0.19 11.07
C ILE A 104 -13.79 -0.88 10.84
N GLY A 105 -13.44 -1.89 10.08
CA GLY A 105 -14.27 -3.04 9.80
C GLY A 105 -14.39 -3.95 11.03
N THR A 106 -15.51 -4.66 11.11
CA THR A 106 -15.81 -5.53 12.25
C THR A 106 -14.77 -6.65 12.42
N TYR A 107 -14.08 -7.05 11.34
CA TYR A 107 -12.99 -8.03 11.40
C TYR A 107 -11.90 -7.66 12.44
N PHE A 108 -11.44 -6.41 12.45
CA PHE A 108 -10.44 -5.94 13.42
C PHE A 108 -10.98 -5.93 14.86
N LEU A 109 -12.25 -5.58 15.02
CA LEU A 109 -12.90 -5.50 16.34
C LEU A 109 -13.16 -6.90 16.91
N ASP A 110 -13.51 -7.88 16.06
CA ASP A 110 -13.69 -9.28 16.47
C ASP A 110 -12.37 -9.94 16.90
N LEU A 111 -11.25 -9.52 16.32
CA LEU A 111 -9.92 -10.05 16.63
C LEU A 111 -9.23 -9.34 17.80
N PHE A 112 -9.70 -8.16 18.19
CA PHE A 112 -9.02 -7.28 19.14
C PHE A 112 -8.63 -7.99 20.46
N ASP A 113 -9.54 -8.76 21.06
CA ASP A 113 -9.27 -9.45 22.33
C ASP A 113 -8.17 -10.52 22.21
N LYS A 114 -8.01 -11.13 21.03
CA LYS A 114 -7.02 -12.18 20.79
C LYS A 114 -5.69 -11.61 20.32
N ASN A 115 -5.74 -10.64 19.42
CA ASN A 115 -4.60 -10.06 18.75
C ASN A 115 -4.75 -8.53 18.75
N PRO A 116 -4.57 -7.85 19.89
CA PRO A 116 -4.73 -6.39 19.96
C PRO A 116 -3.63 -5.65 19.20
N SER A 117 -2.50 -6.30 18.99
CA SER A 117 -1.30 -5.75 18.34
C SER A 117 -1.58 -5.29 16.90
N ILE A 118 -2.30 -6.10 16.12
CA ILE A 118 -2.65 -5.79 14.73
C ILE A 118 -3.60 -4.60 14.62
N PHE A 119 -4.50 -4.42 15.60
CA PHE A 119 -5.34 -3.23 15.66
C PHE A 119 -4.48 -1.99 15.92
N TYR A 120 -3.53 -2.06 16.86
CA TYR A 120 -2.66 -0.95 17.18
C TYR A 120 -1.75 -0.56 16.01
N SER A 121 -1.15 -1.54 15.33
CA SER A 121 -0.26 -1.27 14.20
C SER A 121 -1.03 -0.70 13.01
N ALA A 122 -2.18 -1.29 12.65
CA ALA A 122 -3.04 -0.79 11.58
C ALA A 122 -3.57 0.63 11.89
N LEU A 123 -3.89 0.93 13.15
CA LEU A 123 -4.30 2.28 13.53
C LEU A 123 -3.19 3.31 13.30
N VAL A 124 -1.94 2.96 13.57
CA VAL A 124 -0.78 3.84 13.32
C VAL A 124 -0.53 4.01 11.83
N HIS A 125 -0.76 2.97 11.04
CA HIS A 125 -0.75 3.03 9.58
C HIS A 125 -1.74 4.10 9.08
N GLU A 126 -3.00 4.01 9.49
CA GLU A 126 -4.03 4.96 9.06
C GLU A 126 -3.86 6.36 9.63
N PHE A 127 -3.29 6.48 10.84
CA PHE A 127 -2.88 7.79 11.37
C PHE A 127 -1.80 8.45 10.52
N THR A 128 -0.93 7.67 9.86
CA THR A 128 0.07 8.23 8.95
C THR A 128 -0.60 8.82 7.71
N HIS A 129 -1.51 8.09 7.07
CA HIS A 129 -2.29 8.63 5.94
C HIS A 129 -3.10 9.87 6.32
N ALA A 130 -3.77 9.84 7.47
CA ALA A 130 -4.53 10.98 7.95
C ALA A 130 -3.64 12.19 8.27
N TYR A 131 -2.47 11.97 8.87
CA TYR A 131 -1.49 13.02 9.16
C TYR A 131 -1.03 13.71 7.87
N ASP A 132 -0.76 12.93 6.82
CA ASP A 132 -0.33 13.45 5.54
C ASP A 132 -1.43 14.24 4.83
N PHE A 133 -2.69 13.82 4.96
CA PHE A 133 -3.83 14.60 4.49
C PHE A 133 -3.90 15.98 5.15
N PHE A 134 -3.76 16.06 6.48
CA PHE A 134 -3.87 17.32 7.21
C PHE A 134 -2.66 18.27 7.00
N ASN A 135 -1.46 17.73 6.80
CA ASN A 135 -0.23 18.53 6.70
C ASN A 135 0.22 18.78 5.25
N SER A 136 -0.24 17.96 4.31
CA SER A 136 0.17 17.98 2.90
C SER A 136 -1.03 17.84 1.95
N GLN A 137 -2.13 18.53 2.22
CA GLN A 137 -3.40 18.33 1.50
C GLN A 137 -3.32 18.52 -0.04
N ARG A 138 -2.61 19.56 -0.52
CA ARG A 138 -2.45 19.81 -1.98
C ARG A 138 -1.79 18.65 -2.69
N TYR A 139 -0.82 18.11 -2.00
CA TYR A 139 -0.06 16.94 -2.37
C TYR A 139 -1.03 15.73 -2.34
N PHE A 140 -1.73 15.49 -1.23
CA PHE A 140 -2.69 14.38 -1.06
C PHE A 140 -3.72 14.23 -2.19
N LEU A 141 -4.23 15.34 -2.71
CA LEU A 141 -5.26 15.34 -3.75
C LEU A 141 -4.72 15.03 -5.15
N PHE A 142 -3.49 15.45 -5.44
CA PHE A 142 -2.77 14.99 -6.64
C PHE A 142 -2.50 13.47 -6.57
N TYR A 143 -2.36 12.92 -5.36
CA TYR A 143 -1.90 11.54 -5.12
C TYR A 143 -2.94 10.46 -5.31
N LYS A 144 -4.23 10.75 -5.11
CA LYS A 144 -5.28 9.72 -5.25
C LYS A 144 -5.30 9.03 -6.61
N ASN A 145 -4.88 9.73 -7.65
CA ASN A 145 -4.88 9.22 -9.02
C ASN A 145 -3.47 8.84 -9.52
N ASN A 146 -2.43 8.96 -8.69
CA ASN A 146 -1.06 8.67 -9.08
C ASN A 146 -0.55 7.41 -8.35
N ARG A 147 -0.39 6.32 -9.11
CA ARG A 147 0.04 5.02 -8.55
C ARG A 147 1.46 5.02 -7.98
N ILE A 148 2.39 5.79 -8.56
CA ILE A 148 3.77 5.88 -8.06
C ILE A 148 3.75 6.51 -6.68
N VAL A 149 3.08 7.65 -6.57
CA VAL A 149 3.02 8.38 -5.30
C VAL A 149 2.25 7.59 -4.25
N LYS A 150 1.11 6.98 -4.60
CA LYS A 150 0.37 6.09 -3.69
C LYS A 150 1.27 5.02 -3.08
N ALA A 151 2.06 4.33 -3.90
CA ALA A 151 2.95 3.27 -3.41
C ALA A 151 4.03 3.79 -2.44
N LEU A 152 4.48 5.04 -2.58
CA LEU A 152 5.43 5.66 -1.66
C LEU A 152 4.78 6.11 -0.35
N PHE A 153 3.55 6.62 -0.40
CA PHE A 153 2.77 6.91 0.82
C PHE A 153 2.52 5.65 1.64
N GLU A 154 2.24 4.54 0.97
CA GLU A 154 2.11 3.23 1.61
C GLU A 154 3.44 2.78 2.22
N ALA A 155 4.57 3.01 1.53
CA ALA A 155 5.89 2.67 2.05
C ALA A 155 6.22 3.45 3.33
N ASP A 156 5.91 4.74 3.33
CA ASP A 156 6.07 5.61 4.51
C ASP A 156 5.16 5.15 5.65
N ALA A 157 3.90 4.81 5.37
CA ALA A 157 2.97 4.30 6.37
C ALA A 157 3.43 2.98 6.99
N TYR A 158 3.87 2.00 6.18
CA TYR A 158 4.44 0.75 6.70
C TYR A 158 5.74 0.98 7.47
N ALA A 159 6.58 1.94 7.06
CA ALA A 159 7.79 2.27 7.81
C ALA A 159 7.47 2.83 9.20
N ILE A 160 6.50 3.74 9.30
CA ILE A 160 6.02 4.27 10.59
C ILE A 160 5.35 3.18 11.43
N GLU A 161 4.56 2.30 10.81
CA GLU A 161 3.96 1.14 11.46
C GLU A 161 5.04 0.23 12.05
N SER A 162 6.08 -0.14 11.28
CA SER A 162 7.22 -0.93 11.75
C SER A 162 7.97 -0.28 12.89
N LEU A 163 8.19 1.04 12.84
CA LEU A 163 8.80 1.79 13.93
C LEU A 163 7.93 1.76 15.19
N PHE A 164 6.61 1.83 15.05
CA PHE A 164 5.70 1.67 16.18
C PHE A 164 5.76 0.26 16.76
N ILE A 165 5.73 -0.77 15.93
CA ILE A 165 5.81 -2.17 16.38
C ILE A 165 7.12 -2.40 17.16
N GLN A 166 8.27 -1.99 16.62
CA GLN A 166 9.58 -2.14 17.26
C GLN A 166 9.69 -1.38 18.58
N ASN A 167 9.22 -0.13 18.64
CA ASN A 167 9.48 0.75 19.78
C ASN A 167 8.39 0.68 20.86
N TYR A 168 7.17 0.28 20.51
CA TYR A 168 6.03 0.31 21.43
C TYR A 168 5.44 -1.07 21.71
N LEU A 169 5.41 -1.99 20.74
CA LEU A 169 4.82 -3.32 20.94
C LEU A 169 5.86 -4.32 21.45
N VAL A 170 7.00 -4.45 20.76
CA VAL A 170 8.07 -5.40 21.12
C VAL A 170 8.68 -5.07 22.48
N THR A 171 8.91 -3.79 22.77
CA THR A 171 9.50 -3.33 24.05
C THR A 171 8.63 -3.65 25.26
N GLN A 172 7.32 -3.70 25.05
CA GLN A 172 6.33 -4.05 26.07
C GLN A 172 5.94 -5.54 26.03
N LYS A 173 6.62 -6.35 25.20
CA LYS A 173 6.38 -7.80 25.03
C LYS A 173 4.94 -8.13 24.60
N ILE A 174 4.31 -7.23 23.85
CA ILE A 174 3.01 -7.50 23.24
C ILE A 174 3.22 -8.56 22.14
N ARG A 175 2.40 -9.61 22.15
CA ARG A 175 2.49 -10.69 21.17
C ARG A 175 2.13 -10.15 19.79
N LEU A 176 3.01 -10.41 18.82
CA LEU A 176 2.81 -10.05 17.42
C LEU A 176 2.18 -11.20 16.63
N THR A 177 1.44 -10.85 15.59
CA THR A 177 1.00 -11.76 14.53
C THR A 177 2.12 -11.98 13.50
N LYS A 178 1.85 -12.85 12.51
CA LYS A 178 2.78 -13.05 11.38
C LYS A 178 2.98 -11.79 10.55
N PHE A 179 1.93 -10.99 10.39
CA PHE A 179 1.99 -9.76 9.60
C PHE A 179 2.98 -8.76 10.21
N GLU A 180 2.82 -8.47 11.50
CA GLU A 180 3.68 -7.52 12.20
C GLU A 180 5.14 -8.00 12.28
N SER A 181 5.33 -9.31 12.47
CA SER A 181 6.66 -9.92 12.45
C SER A 181 7.31 -9.79 11.06
N PHE A 182 6.53 -9.99 9.99
CA PHE A 182 6.98 -9.80 8.62
C PHE A 182 7.35 -8.34 8.34
N LEU A 183 6.54 -7.37 8.80
CA LEU A 183 6.82 -5.95 8.59
C LEU A 183 8.14 -5.50 9.22
N ILE A 184 8.43 -5.92 10.46
CA ILE A 184 9.71 -5.61 11.11
C ILE A 184 10.87 -6.22 10.31
N ASP A 185 10.76 -7.50 9.95
CA ASP A 185 11.78 -8.19 9.16
C ASP A 185 12.03 -7.49 7.83
N ASP A 186 10.97 -7.05 7.14
CA ASP A 186 11.09 -6.35 5.88
C ASP A 186 11.69 -4.94 6.04
N PHE A 187 11.35 -4.25 7.13
CA PHE A 187 11.92 -2.96 7.47
C PHE A 187 13.43 -3.04 7.62
N GLU A 188 13.89 -4.00 8.43
CA GLU A 188 15.30 -4.14 8.79
C GLU A 188 16.14 -4.66 7.64
N LYS A 189 15.59 -5.56 6.80
CA LYS A 189 16.35 -6.25 5.77
C LYS A 189 16.28 -5.57 4.40
N THR A 190 15.14 -4.99 4.03
CA THR A 190 14.93 -4.46 2.67
C THR A 190 14.34 -3.05 2.62
N GLY A 191 14.09 -2.42 3.77
CA GLY A 191 13.53 -1.08 3.85
C GLY A 191 12.15 -0.96 3.21
N MET A 192 11.24 -1.89 3.51
CA MET A 192 9.86 -1.97 2.98
C MET A 192 9.71 -2.47 1.54
N SER A 193 10.78 -2.96 0.91
CA SER A 193 10.70 -3.36 -0.50
C SER A 193 9.75 -4.54 -0.73
N LYS A 194 9.65 -5.50 0.20
CA LYS A 194 8.80 -6.69 0.00
C LYS A 194 7.32 -6.39 0.24
N ILE A 195 6.97 -5.65 1.28
CA ILE A 195 5.57 -5.30 1.53
C ILE A 195 5.00 -4.46 0.38
N ILE A 196 5.80 -3.55 -0.19
CA ILE A 196 5.42 -2.76 -1.36
C ILE A 196 5.30 -3.61 -2.61
N LEU A 197 6.19 -4.58 -2.81
CA LEU A 197 6.04 -5.57 -3.87
C LEU A 197 4.72 -6.32 -3.73
N ILE A 198 4.38 -6.80 -2.53
CA ILE A 198 3.19 -7.63 -2.30
C ILE A 198 1.90 -6.82 -2.45
N ASN A 199 1.83 -5.61 -1.87
CA ASN A 199 0.59 -4.85 -1.81
C ASN A 199 0.41 -3.88 -2.99
N GLN A 200 1.50 -3.38 -3.57
CA GLN A 200 1.45 -2.39 -4.66
C GLN A 200 1.92 -2.96 -6.01
N ILE A 201 2.44 -4.20 -6.03
CA ILE A 201 2.95 -4.86 -7.23
C ILE A 201 4.04 -3.98 -7.88
N ALA A 202 4.90 -3.42 -7.03
CA ALA A 202 5.89 -2.42 -7.41
C ALA A 202 7.25 -2.64 -6.73
N SER A 203 8.32 -2.23 -7.41
CA SER A 203 9.69 -2.20 -6.91
C SER A 203 9.96 -0.83 -6.29
N LEU A 204 10.04 -0.77 -4.97
CA LEU A 204 10.32 0.46 -4.23
C LEU A 204 11.62 1.17 -4.68
N PRO A 205 12.75 0.46 -4.89
CA PRO A 205 13.97 1.10 -5.43
C PRO A 205 13.76 1.77 -6.80
N LEU A 206 12.94 1.17 -7.67
CA LEU A 206 12.66 1.76 -8.98
C LEU A 206 11.72 2.97 -8.85
N LEU A 207 10.74 2.93 -7.93
CA LEU A 207 9.88 4.08 -7.65
C LEU A 207 10.70 5.30 -7.18
N HIS A 208 11.69 5.10 -6.31
CA HIS A 208 12.61 6.18 -5.92
C HIS A 208 13.40 6.72 -7.11
N SER A 209 13.95 5.84 -7.94
CA SER A 209 14.68 6.25 -9.15
C SER A 209 13.79 7.05 -10.12
N PHE A 210 12.51 6.66 -10.24
CA PHE A 210 11.52 7.37 -11.06
C PHE A 210 11.24 8.78 -10.51
N LEU A 211 11.08 8.92 -9.20
CA LEU A 211 10.90 10.22 -8.58
C LEU A 211 12.13 11.13 -8.73
N ASP A 212 13.33 10.59 -8.51
CA ASP A 212 14.57 11.34 -8.66
C ASP A 212 14.72 11.91 -10.07
N ILE A 213 14.37 11.12 -11.10
CA ILE A 213 14.34 11.57 -12.49
C ILE A 213 13.25 12.62 -12.71
N ARG A 214 12.02 12.40 -12.21
CA ARG A 214 10.93 13.37 -12.37
C ARG A 214 11.26 14.72 -11.75
N ASP A 215 11.85 14.69 -10.57
CA ASP A 215 12.12 15.87 -9.75
C ASP A 215 13.48 16.51 -10.01
N SER A 216 14.29 15.92 -10.89
CA SER A 216 15.52 16.54 -11.38
C SER A 216 15.24 17.85 -12.14
N LYS A 217 16.27 18.69 -12.26
CA LYS A 217 16.24 19.96 -13.01
C LYS A 217 16.55 19.77 -14.51
N ASP A 218 16.68 18.54 -14.96
CA ASP A 218 16.99 18.23 -16.35
C ASP A 218 15.78 18.51 -17.26
N SER A 219 16.03 18.62 -18.57
CA SER A 219 14.95 18.75 -19.55
C SER A 219 14.12 17.47 -19.65
N ILE A 220 12.87 17.58 -20.13
CA ILE A 220 12.02 16.42 -20.47
C ILE A 220 12.78 15.38 -21.30
N GLU A 221 13.51 15.82 -22.33
CA GLU A 221 14.26 14.92 -23.22
C GLU A 221 15.32 14.12 -22.46
N THR A 222 16.09 14.78 -21.58
CA THR A 222 17.10 14.11 -20.75
C THR A 222 16.44 13.11 -19.80
N LYS A 223 15.34 13.49 -19.14
CA LYS A 223 14.59 12.61 -18.24
C LYS A 223 14.07 11.38 -18.97
N VAL A 224 13.44 11.55 -20.13
CA VAL A 224 12.96 10.47 -20.99
C VAL A 224 14.10 9.55 -21.43
N ASN A 225 15.25 10.11 -21.79
CA ASN A 225 16.43 9.32 -22.13
C ASN A 225 16.95 8.49 -20.95
N SER A 226 16.96 9.03 -19.73
CA SER A 226 17.28 8.28 -18.52
C SER A 226 16.31 7.13 -18.26
N LEU A 227 15.00 7.35 -18.45
CA LEU A 227 14.01 6.28 -18.36
C LEU A 227 14.25 5.19 -19.41
N ASN A 228 14.57 5.59 -20.64
CA ASN A 228 14.89 4.63 -21.71
C ASN A 228 16.16 3.82 -21.37
N GLN A 229 17.18 4.44 -20.78
CA GLN A 229 18.38 3.73 -20.31
C GLN A 229 18.08 2.69 -19.23
N ILE A 230 17.18 3.01 -18.28
CA ILE A 230 16.70 2.02 -17.30
C ILE A 230 16.07 0.83 -18.02
N GLY A 231 15.17 1.08 -18.97
CA GLY A 231 14.51 0.00 -19.72
C GLY A 231 15.49 -0.84 -20.55
N GLN A 232 16.47 -0.21 -21.21
CA GLN A 232 17.52 -0.91 -21.95
C GLN A 232 18.39 -1.78 -21.03
N ASN A 233 18.70 -1.30 -19.83
CA ASN A 233 19.41 -2.10 -18.82
C ASN A 233 18.58 -3.30 -18.34
N LEU A 234 17.27 -3.16 -18.19
CA LEU A 234 16.36 -4.26 -17.88
C LEU A 234 16.35 -5.30 -19.02
N ILE A 235 16.25 -4.85 -20.28
CA ILE A 235 16.31 -5.74 -21.45
C ILE A 235 17.63 -6.52 -21.48
N ALA A 236 18.76 -5.85 -21.31
CA ALA A 236 20.09 -6.47 -21.34
C ALA A 236 20.29 -7.54 -20.26
N LYS A 237 19.59 -7.41 -19.12
CA LYS A 237 19.68 -8.35 -17.99
C LYS A 237 18.60 -9.45 -18.04
N TYR A 238 17.64 -9.37 -18.95
CA TYR A 238 16.47 -10.27 -18.96
C TYR A 238 16.85 -11.75 -19.05
N ASP A 239 17.83 -12.10 -19.89
CA ASP A 239 18.22 -13.49 -20.13
C ASP A 239 18.87 -14.17 -18.91
N SER A 240 19.15 -13.41 -17.84
CA SER A 240 19.60 -13.96 -16.56
C SER A 240 18.46 -14.53 -15.70
N ILE A 241 17.21 -14.07 -15.88
CA ILE A 241 16.07 -14.44 -15.04
C ILE A 241 15.80 -15.96 -15.01
N PRO A 242 15.80 -16.68 -16.15
CA PRO A 242 15.56 -18.13 -16.14
C PRO A 242 16.56 -18.93 -15.30
N SER A 243 17.77 -18.39 -15.06
CA SER A 243 18.82 -19.07 -14.31
C SER A 243 18.69 -18.92 -12.79
N LEU A 244 17.79 -18.04 -12.31
CA LEU A 244 17.57 -17.79 -10.89
C LEU A 244 16.83 -18.97 -10.26
N LYS A 245 17.47 -19.58 -9.26
CA LYS A 245 16.90 -20.72 -8.50
C LYS A 245 16.06 -20.27 -7.31
N GLU A 246 16.40 -19.14 -6.71
CA GLU A 246 15.70 -18.60 -5.55
C GLU A 246 14.48 -17.81 -6.01
N GLN A 247 13.30 -18.35 -5.70
CA GLN A 247 12.04 -17.79 -6.16
C GLN A 247 11.84 -16.35 -5.67
N GLU A 248 12.20 -16.06 -4.42
CA GLU A 248 12.06 -14.72 -3.83
C GLU A 248 12.90 -13.69 -4.60
N ILE A 249 14.19 -13.97 -4.82
CA ILE A 249 15.08 -13.12 -5.62
C ILE A 249 14.55 -12.92 -7.04
N LYS A 250 14.05 -14.00 -7.66
CA LYS A 250 13.46 -13.93 -9.00
C LYS A 250 12.25 -12.97 -9.04
N MET A 251 11.39 -13.01 -8.04
CA MET A 251 10.21 -12.15 -7.96
C MET A 251 10.59 -10.69 -7.68
N GLU A 252 11.55 -10.43 -6.80
CA GLU A 252 12.08 -9.08 -6.58
C GLU A 252 12.67 -8.48 -7.87
N ILE A 253 13.39 -9.27 -8.66
CA ILE A 253 13.90 -8.82 -9.97
C ILE A 253 12.76 -8.57 -10.95
N LEU A 254 11.78 -9.49 -11.05
CA LEU A 254 10.62 -9.32 -11.93
C LEU A 254 9.82 -8.06 -11.59
N ALA A 255 9.75 -7.68 -10.31
CA ALA A 255 9.06 -6.46 -9.88
C ALA A 255 9.60 -5.20 -10.56
N PHE A 256 10.90 -5.10 -10.87
CA PHE A 256 11.44 -3.97 -11.65
C PHE A 256 10.80 -3.87 -13.04
N TYR A 257 10.65 -5.00 -13.72
CA TYR A 257 10.06 -5.04 -15.06
C TYR A 257 8.56 -4.71 -15.03
N PHE A 258 7.83 -5.28 -14.07
CA PHE A 258 6.40 -4.99 -13.90
C PHE A 258 6.15 -3.52 -13.55
N THR A 259 6.94 -2.97 -12.62
CA THR A 259 6.90 -1.55 -12.25
C THR A 259 7.17 -0.66 -13.45
N TYR A 260 8.25 -0.95 -14.20
CA TYR A 260 8.58 -0.19 -15.40
C TYR A 260 7.45 -0.25 -16.42
N ARG A 261 6.95 -1.45 -16.75
CA ARG A 261 5.86 -1.60 -17.72
C ARG A 261 4.62 -0.81 -17.32
N VAL A 262 4.20 -0.93 -16.07
CA VAL A 262 2.88 -0.49 -15.59
C VAL A 262 2.84 0.99 -15.26
N LEU A 263 3.97 1.59 -14.84
CA LEU A 263 4.00 2.96 -14.31
C LEU A 263 4.70 3.97 -15.21
N LEU A 264 5.37 3.53 -16.29
CA LEU A 264 6.12 4.42 -17.16
C LEU A 264 5.26 5.51 -17.81
N ASP A 265 4.07 5.15 -18.31
CA ASP A 265 3.16 6.10 -18.95
C ASP A 265 2.76 7.21 -17.96
N GLN A 266 2.37 6.83 -16.74
CA GLN A 266 2.04 7.78 -15.67
C GLN A 266 3.24 8.68 -15.34
N LEU A 267 4.45 8.11 -15.26
CA LEU A 267 5.65 8.87 -14.94
C LEU A 267 5.99 9.92 -16.00
N VAL A 268 5.94 9.55 -17.28
CA VAL A 268 6.24 10.50 -18.36
C VAL A 268 5.14 11.55 -18.45
N TYR A 269 3.88 11.17 -18.24
CA TYR A 269 2.78 12.13 -18.08
C TYR A 269 3.07 13.13 -16.96
N ASP A 270 3.49 12.66 -15.78
CA ASP A 270 3.80 13.54 -14.64
C ASP A 270 4.97 14.50 -14.95
N ILE A 271 6.00 14.02 -15.66
CA ILE A 271 7.13 14.84 -16.11
C ILE A 271 6.64 15.96 -17.03
N GLU A 272 5.85 15.62 -18.06
CA GLU A 272 5.33 16.62 -18.99
C GLU A 272 4.38 17.60 -18.30
N GLN A 273 3.45 17.09 -17.48
CA GLN A 273 2.47 17.91 -16.79
C GLN A 273 3.13 18.89 -15.81
N LYS A 274 4.21 18.48 -15.14
CA LYS A 274 4.93 19.34 -14.19
C LYS A 274 5.66 20.50 -14.89
N GLU A 275 6.11 20.29 -16.13
CA GLU A 275 6.84 21.28 -16.92
C GLU A 275 5.93 22.07 -17.90
N SER A 276 4.65 21.70 -17.99
CA SER A 276 3.65 22.34 -18.84
C SER A 276 2.85 23.41 -18.09
N GLU A 277 2.60 24.54 -18.75
CA GLU A 277 1.64 25.56 -18.27
C GLU A 277 0.18 25.13 -18.54
N GLU A 278 -0.04 24.25 -19.52
CA GLU A 278 -1.35 23.71 -19.88
C GLU A 278 -1.60 22.36 -19.17
N ILE A 279 -2.86 22.12 -18.82
CA ILE A 279 -3.30 20.82 -18.27
C ILE A 279 -3.39 19.82 -19.43
N ILE A 280 -2.54 18.80 -19.38
CA ILE A 280 -2.54 17.66 -20.28
C ILE A 280 -3.66 16.71 -19.86
N ASN A 281 -4.54 16.36 -20.79
CA ASN A 281 -5.58 15.37 -20.52
C ASN A 281 -4.94 13.96 -20.39
N PRO A 282 -5.02 13.32 -19.20
CA PRO A 282 -4.41 12.03 -18.95
C PRO A 282 -4.99 10.91 -19.84
N GLU A 283 -6.24 11.00 -20.26
CA GLU A 283 -6.90 9.97 -21.09
C GLU A 283 -6.35 9.94 -22.53
N THR A 284 -5.76 11.04 -22.98
CA THR A 284 -5.23 11.19 -24.33
C THR A 284 -3.70 11.13 -24.39
N PHE A 285 -3.05 11.04 -23.23
CA PHE A 285 -1.60 10.97 -23.15
C PHE A 285 -1.08 9.65 -23.77
N THR A 286 0.03 9.74 -24.51
CA THR A 286 0.65 8.58 -25.16
C THR A 286 2.17 8.75 -25.25
N LEU A 287 2.89 7.63 -25.12
CA LEU A 287 4.34 7.59 -25.31
C LEU A 287 4.77 7.62 -26.79
N GLU A 288 3.85 7.73 -27.75
CA GLU A 288 4.18 7.79 -29.19
C GLU A 288 5.13 8.94 -29.55
N LYS A 289 5.11 10.05 -28.80
CA LYS A 289 6.06 11.17 -28.92
C LYS A 289 7.51 10.75 -28.61
N TYR A 290 7.70 9.65 -27.88
CA TYR A 290 8.99 9.12 -27.43
C TYR A 290 9.21 7.71 -27.99
N PRO A 291 9.47 7.56 -29.30
CA PRO A 291 9.43 6.26 -29.98
C PRO A 291 10.42 5.24 -29.44
N ASN A 292 11.61 5.67 -29.02
CA ASN A 292 12.60 4.78 -28.40
C ASN A 292 12.11 4.22 -27.06
N LEU A 293 11.53 5.09 -26.23
CA LEU A 293 11.00 4.71 -24.93
C LEU A 293 9.81 3.75 -25.09
N LEU A 294 8.89 4.05 -26.01
CA LEU A 294 7.76 3.20 -26.35
C LEU A 294 8.21 1.83 -26.86
N GLN A 295 9.23 1.77 -27.71
CA GLN A 295 9.76 0.52 -28.22
C GLN A 295 10.38 -0.32 -27.09
N THR A 296 11.18 0.30 -26.22
CA THR A 296 11.75 -0.34 -25.02
C THR A 296 10.66 -0.90 -24.10
N GLN A 297 9.59 -0.14 -23.83
CA GLN A 297 8.46 -0.60 -23.02
C GLN A 297 7.73 -1.79 -23.66
N LYS A 298 7.50 -1.75 -24.99
CA LYS A 298 6.88 -2.86 -25.74
C LYS A 298 7.71 -4.13 -25.66
N GLU A 299 9.04 -4.01 -25.81
CA GLU A 299 9.93 -5.16 -25.71
C GLU A 299 9.92 -5.78 -24.30
N ILE A 300 10.01 -4.96 -23.25
CA ILE A 300 9.87 -5.41 -21.86
C ILE A 300 8.54 -6.11 -21.65
N THR A 301 7.44 -5.51 -22.14
CA THR A 301 6.09 -6.07 -22.02
C THR A 301 5.98 -7.46 -22.64
N GLN A 302 6.54 -7.64 -23.84
CA GLN A 302 6.55 -8.93 -24.53
C GLN A 302 7.39 -9.97 -23.79
N LYS A 303 8.58 -9.58 -23.33
CA LYS A 303 9.50 -10.45 -22.58
C LYS A 303 8.86 -10.96 -21.29
N ILE A 304 8.31 -10.07 -20.45
CA ILE A 304 7.80 -10.48 -19.13
C ILE A 304 6.44 -11.17 -19.16
N LYS A 305 5.76 -11.20 -20.31
CA LYS A 305 4.46 -11.85 -20.47
C LYS A 305 4.47 -13.32 -20.01
N ILE A 306 5.58 -14.03 -20.22
CA ILE A 306 5.71 -15.44 -19.81
C ILE A 306 5.75 -15.63 -18.30
N TYR A 307 6.05 -14.58 -17.53
CA TYR A 307 6.16 -14.61 -16.07
C TYR A 307 4.93 -14.04 -15.37
N GLU A 308 3.95 -13.48 -16.09
CA GLU A 308 2.76 -12.83 -15.50
C GLU A 308 2.05 -13.71 -14.49
N LYS A 309 1.67 -14.92 -14.92
CA LYS A 309 0.97 -15.87 -14.05
C LYS A 309 1.81 -16.28 -12.84
N GLU A 310 3.10 -16.55 -13.06
CA GLU A 310 3.99 -16.95 -11.98
C GLU A 310 4.15 -15.85 -10.93
N PHE A 311 4.23 -14.60 -11.39
CA PHE A 311 4.33 -13.42 -10.55
C PHE A 311 3.03 -13.19 -9.76
N GLU A 312 1.88 -13.25 -10.43
CA GLU A 312 0.56 -13.14 -9.79
C GLU A 312 0.33 -14.22 -8.72
N ASP A 313 0.62 -15.48 -9.05
CA ASP A 313 0.50 -16.61 -8.13
C ASP A 313 1.41 -16.42 -6.89
N TYR A 314 2.61 -15.87 -7.08
CA TYR A 314 3.51 -15.52 -5.98
C TYR A 314 2.92 -14.42 -5.08
N ILE A 315 2.43 -13.32 -5.66
CA ILE A 315 1.82 -12.22 -4.89
C ILE A 315 0.65 -12.73 -4.05
N ILE A 316 -0.25 -13.53 -4.66
CA ILE A 316 -1.40 -14.10 -3.95
C ILE A 316 -0.93 -14.99 -2.80
N LYS A 317 0.03 -15.89 -3.05
CA LYS A 317 0.59 -16.78 -2.04
C LYS A 317 1.24 -16.03 -0.88
N GLU A 318 2.04 -15.01 -1.18
CA GLU A 318 2.73 -14.24 -0.14
C GLU A 318 1.76 -13.38 0.66
N ASN A 319 0.76 -12.78 0.00
CA ASN A 319 -0.31 -12.06 0.68
C ASN A 319 -1.06 -12.98 1.66
N LEU A 320 -1.43 -14.19 1.23
CA LEU A 320 -2.00 -15.22 2.11
C LEU A 320 -1.04 -15.60 3.24
N ARG A 321 0.25 -15.79 2.97
CA ARG A 321 1.25 -16.21 3.96
C ARG A 321 1.40 -15.18 5.08
N ILE A 322 1.43 -13.89 4.77
CA ILE A 322 1.60 -12.84 5.78
C ILE A 322 0.29 -12.48 6.50
N ARG A 323 -0.87 -12.81 5.90
CA ARG A 323 -2.20 -12.53 6.46
C ARG A 323 -2.89 -13.74 7.10
N THR A 324 -2.27 -14.93 7.07
CA THR A 324 -2.77 -16.13 7.77
C THR A 324 -2.31 -16.13 9.23
N GLU A 325 -3.17 -16.59 10.14
CA GLU A 325 -2.94 -16.61 11.60
C GLU A 325 -2.98 -15.23 12.28
N ILE A 326 -4.08 -14.51 12.05
CA ILE A 326 -4.49 -13.30 12.77
C ILE A 326 -5.70 -13.61 13.64
#